data_AF-A0A0D2SJE2-F1
#
_entry.id   AF-A0A0D2SJE2-F1
#
_cell.length_a   1.000
_cell.length_b   1.000
_cell.length_c   1.000
_cell.angle_alpha   90.00
_cell.angle_beta   90.00
_cell.angle_gamma   90.00
#
_symmetry.space_group_name_H-M   'P 1'
#
loop_
_entity.id
_entity.type
_entity.pdbx_description
1 polymer ?
#
loop_
_entity_poly.entity_id
_entity_poly.type
_entity_poly.pdbx_seq_one_letter_code
_entity_poly.pdbx_strand_id
1 'polypeptide(L)'
;MWEKSVTAIMVATEFLEVGLNTVNKAAMNKGLSDFVLVFYSNVLGIFMLAPCIIIFYRKRSPPVLTWSTICKIFLLGVLSYGGQICTYIGIGYGSPTLASAMADLTPAFTFIFSIISR
;
A
#
# COMPACT_ATOMS: atom_id res chain seq x y z
N MET A 1 3.26 -29.12 -0.90
CA MET A 1 4.02 -28.18 -0.03
C MET A 1 3.77 -26.72 -0.42
N TRP A 2 3.68 -26.42 -1.71
CA TRP A 2 3.35 -25.08 -2.24
C TRP A 2 1.98 -24.54 -1.78
N GLU A 3 0.92 -25.37 -1.82
CA GLU A 3 -0.44 -24.94 -1.45
C GLU A 3 -0.55 -24.46 0.01
N LYS A 4 0.11 -25.16 0.95
CA LYS A 4 0.12 -24.76 2.37
C LYS A 4 0.88 -23.45 2.61
N SER A 5 1.90 -23.17 1.79
CA SER A 5 2.64 -21.90 1.87
C SER A 5 1.80 -20.74 1.35
N VAL A 6 1.05 -20.95 0.26
CA VAL A 6 0.19 -19.92 -0.33
C VAL A 6 -0.96 -19.57 0.61
N THR A 7 -1.62 -20.56 1.21
CA THR A 7 -2.69 -20.29 2.17
C THR A 7 -2.18 -19.58 3.42
N ALA A 8 -1.01 -19.95 3.93
CA ALA A 8 -0.38 -19.26 5.05
C ALA A 8 -0.07 -17.78 4.73
N ILE A 9 0.42 -17.49 3.51
CA ILE A 9 0.68 -16.10 3.07
C ILE A 9 -0.63 -15.33 2.95
N MET A 10 -1.68 -15.90 2.36
CA MET A 10 -2.97 -15.21 2.24
C MET A 10 -3.56 -14.87 3.61
N VAL A 11 -3.58 -15.83 4.54
CA VAL A 11 -4.10 -15.60 5.89
C VAL A 11 -3.29 -14.55 6.64
N ALA A 12 -1.96 -14.57 6.50
CA ALA A 12 -1.11 -13.56 7.13
C ALA A 12 -1.36 -12.15 6.58
N THR A 13 -1.56 -12.01 5.27
CA THR A 13 -1.86 -10.71 4.63
C THR A 13 -3.19 -10.16 5.09
N GLU A 14 -4.26 -10.97 5.08
CA GLU A 14 -5.60 -10.54 5.54
C GLU A 14 -5.56 -10.11 7.02
N PHE A 15 -4.87 -10.88 7.87
CA PHE A 15 -4.74 -10.55 9.28
C PHE A 15 -3.99 -9.22 9.49
N LEU A 16 -2.91 -8.99 8.74
CA LEU A 16 -2.17 -7.73 8.78
C LEU A 16 -3.02 -6.56 8.32
N GLU A 17 -3.79 -6.73 7.25
CA GLU A 17 -4.65 -5.67 6.69
C GLU A 17 -5.74 -5.25 7.69
N VAL A 18 -6.48 -6.21 8.25
CA VAL A 18 -7.52 -5.95 9.26
C VAL A 18 -6.91 -5.35 10.53
N GLY A 19 -5.75 -5.84 10.95
CA GLY A 19 -5.00 -5.32 12.09
C GLY A 19 -4.60 -3.84 11.89
N LEU A 20 -4.02 -3.52 10.74
CA LEU A 20 -3.62 -2.15 10.37
C LEU A 20 -4.83 -1.21 10.32
N ASN A 21 -5.93 -1.61 9.68
CA ASN A 21 -7.15 -0.81 9.62
C ASN A 21 -7.72 -0.51 11.02
N THR A 22 -7.64 -1.47 11.94
CA THR A 22 -8.08 -1.29 13.33
C THR A 22 -7.18 -0.33 14.10
N VAL A 23 -5.86 -0.48 13.98
CA VAL A 23 -4.87 0.41 14.63
C VAL A 23 -4.99 1.84 14.09
N ASN A 24 -5.12 1.99 12.77
CA ASN A 24 -5.32 3.29 12.12
C ASN A 24 -6.59 3.97 12.66
N LYS A 25 -7.71 3.24 12.71
CA LYS A 25 -8.95 3.78 13.28
C LYS A 25 -8.82 4.16 14.75
N ALA A 26 -8.10 3.37 15.55
CA ALA A 26 -7.82 3.69 16.94
C ALA A 26 -6.94 4.95 17.11
N ALA A 27 -5.97 5.15 16.21
CA ALA A 27 -5.10 6.34 16.18
C ALA A 27 -5.89 7.61 15.78
N MET A 28 -6.76 7.49 14.78
CA MET A 28 -7.66 8.57 14.34
C MET A 28 -8.61 9.00 15.46
N ASN A 29 -9.18 8.04 16.20
CA ASN A 29 -10.12 8.32 17.30
C ASN A 29 -9.44 9.04 18.49
N LYS A 30 -8.11 8.99 18.58
CA LYS A 30 -7.31 9.77 19.56
C LYS A 30 -6.99 11.19 19.08
N GLY A 31 -7.54 11.63 17.94
CA GLY A 31 -7.38 12.97 17.39
C GLY A 31 -6.11 13.15 16.53
N LEU A 32 -5.46 12.06 16.13
CA LEU A 32 -4.28 12.14 15.26
C LEU A 32 -4.72 12.40 13.82
N SER A 33 -4.13 13.42 13.17
CA SER A 33 -4.44 13.76 11.78
C SER A 33 -3.92 12.67 10.83
N ASP A 34 -4.80 12.20 9.94
CA ASP A 34 -4.50 11.18 8.93
C ASP A 34 -3.24 11.48 8.12
N PHE A 35 -3.07 12.75 7.76
CA PHE A 35 -1.93 13.21 6.98
C PHE A 35 -0.60 12.98 7.70
N VAL A 36 -0.58 13.21 9.02
CA VAL A 36 0.62 13.04 9.85
C VAL A 36 0.96 11.55 9.97
N LEU A 37 -0.04 10.70 10.18
CA LEU A 37 0.16 9.25 10.27
C LEU A 37 0.73 8.68 8.95
N VAL A 38 0.19 9.12 7.81
CA VAL A 38 0.67 8.72 6.48
C VAL A 38 2.09 9.19 6.23
N PHE A 39 2.40 10.44 6.58
CA PHE A 39 3.74 10.99 6.41
C PHE A 39 4.78 10.22 7.21
N TYR A 40 4.53 9.98 8.51
CA TYR A 40 5.45 9.22 9.36
C TYR A 40 5.64 7.78 8.88
N SER A 41 4.56 7.12 8.44
CA SER A 41 4.63 5.75 7.93
C SER A 41 5.47 5.65 6.66
N ASN A 42 5.32 6.60 5.72
CA ASN A 42 6.13 6.65 4.51
C ASN A 42 7.60 6.96 4.81
N VAL A 43 7.88 7.88 5.74
CA VAL A 43 9.26 8.19 6.16
C VAL A 43 9.94 6.96 6.80
N LEU A 44 9.24 6.25 7.68
CA LEU A 44 9.73 4.99 8.25
C LEU A 44 9.95 3.92 7.18
N GLY A 45 9.06 3.83 6.20
CA GLY A 45 9.20 2.94 5.05
C GLY A 45 10.48 3.22 4.26
N ILE A 46 10.76 4.49 3.95
CA ILE A 46 12.01 4.91 3.30
C ILE A 46 13.21 4.54 4.16
N PHE A 47 13.15 4.77 5.47
CA PHE A 47 14.24 4.46 6.39
C PHE A 47 14.52 2.95 6.51
N MET A 48 13.49 2.11 6.41
CA MET A 48 13.65 0.64 6.37
C MET A 48 14.13 0.14 5.01
N LEU A 49 13.63 0.72 3.90
CA LEU A 49 13.99 0.31 2.54
C LEU A 49 15.42 0.74 2.18
N ALA A 50 15.87 1.90 2.64
CA ALA A 50 17.21 2.43 2.37
C ALA A 50 18.35 1.46 2.73
N PRO A 51 18.45 0.91 3.95
CA PRO A 51 19.49 -0.07 4.30
C PRO A 51 19.31 -1.39 3.54
N CYS A 52 18.08 -1.84 3.29
CA CYS A 52 17.83 -3.04 2.50
C CYS A 52 18.38 -2.91 1.07
N ILE A 53 18.19 -1.76 0.43
CA ILE A 53 18.73 -1.49 -0.91
C ILE A 53 20.27 -1.50 -0.86
N ILE A 54 20.87 -0.85 0.14
CA ILE A 54 22.34 -0.81 0.29
C ILE A 54 22.93 -2.21 0.53
N ILE A 55 22.24 -3.09 1.25
CA ILE A 55 22.73 -4.44 1.56
C ILE A 55 22.52 -5.40 0.38
N PHE A 56 21.32 -5.45 -0.20
CA PHE A 56 20.95 -6.43 -1.23
C PHE A 56 21.38 -6.03 -2.64
N TYR A 57 21.34 -4.74 -2.97
CA TYR A 57 21.58 -4.26 -4.34
C TYR A 57 22.98 -3.68 -4.57
N ARG A 58 23.87 -3.73 -3.56
CA ARG A 58 25.25 -3.22 -3.63
C ARG A 58 26.06 -3.69 -4.83
N LYS A 59 25.80 -4.91 -5.33
CA LYS A 59 26.55 -5.55 -6.42
C LYS A 59 25.86 -5.47 -7.78
N ARG A 60 24.68 -4.87 -7.88
CA ARG A 60 23.91 -4.83 -9.13
C ARG A 60 24.07 -3.48 -9.80
N SER A 61 24.49 -3.49 -11.07
CA SER A 61 24.54 -2.27 -11.89
C SER A 61 23.12 -1.67 -11.94
N PRO A 62 22.96 -0.37 -11.63
CA PRO A 62 21.65 0.25 -11.64
C PRO A 62 21.06 0.21 -13.07
N PRO A 63 19.77 -0.12 -13.22
CA PRO A 63 19.13 -0.09 -14.53
C PRO A 63 19.17 1.34 -15.09
N VAL A 64 19.40 1.46 -16.40
CA VAL A 64 19.40 2.76 -17.08
C VAL A 64 18.02 3.42 -16.92
N LEU A 65 18.00 4.53 -16.18
CA LEU A 65 16.76 5.22 -15.83
C LEU A 65 16.46 6.27 -16.90
N THR A 66 15.64 5.90 -17.88
CA THR A 66 15.15 6.85 -18.90
C THR A 66 14.18 7.85 -18.26
N TRP A 67 14.15 9.09 -18.75
CA TRP A 67 13.21 10.13 -18.29
C TRP A 67 11.74 9.68 -18.32
N SER A 68 11.35 8.89 -19.33
CA SER A 68 10.01 8.29 -19.41
C SER A 68 9.69 7.38 -18.21
N THR A 69 10.67 6.59 -17.75
CA THR A 69 10.50 5.70 -16.60
C THR A 69 10.35 6.48 -15.30
N ILE A 70 11.12 7.57 -15.14
CA ILE A 70 10.99 8.48 -13.98
C ILE A 70 9.59 9.09 -13.94
N CYS A 71 9.10 9.58 -15.08
CA CYS A 71 7.76 10.17 -15.18
C CYS A 71 6.67 9.13 -14.84
N LYS A 72 6.79 7.89 -15.33
CA LYS A 72 5.86 6.81 -14.98
C LYS A 72 5.87 6.50 -13.49
N ILE A 73 7.04 6.38 -12.86
CA ILE A 73 7.17 6.14 -11.42
C ILE A 73 6.56 7.30 -10.63
N PHE A 74 6.80 8.54 -11.06
CA PHE A 74 6.23 9.73 -10.43
C PHE A 74 4.71 9.74 -10.49
N LEU A 75 4.12 9.50 -11.68
CA LEU A 75 2.67 9.43 -11.85
C LEU A 75 2.06 8.30 -10.99
N LEU A 76 2.72 7.14 -10.93
CA LEU A 76 2.27 6.03 -10.09
C LEU A 76 2.33 6.38 -8.60
N GLY A 77 3.37 7.10 -8.17
CA GLY A 77 3.51 7.60 -6.81
C GLY A 77 2.43 8.60 -6.43
N VAL A 78 2.14 9.58 -7.30
CA VAL A 78 1.06 10.56 -7.09
C VAL A 78 -0.30 9.87 -6.99
N LEU A 79 -0.58 8.92 -7.89
CA LEU A 79 -1.83 8.16 -7.86
C LEU A 79 -1.96 7.33 -6.58
N SER A 80 -0.89 6.66 -6.15
CA SER A 80 -0.86 5.85 -4.93
C SER A 80 -1.05 6.71 -3.68
N TYR A 81 -0.42 7.89 -3.62
CA TYR A 81 -0.60 8.83 -2.51
C TYR A 81 -2.04 9.36 -2.42
N GLY A 82 -2.63 9.75 -3.56
CA GLY A 82 -4.03 10.16 -3.61
C GLY A 82 -4.99 9.04 -3.16
N GLY A 83 -4.74 7.81 -3.61
CA GLY A 83 -5.49 6.64 -3.17
C GLY A 83 -5.41 6.41 -1.66
N GLN A 84 -4.21 6.48 -1.09
CA GLN A 84 -4.02 6.34 0.37
C GLN A 84 -4.83 7.38 1.15
N ILE A 85 -4.75 8.67 0.77
CA ILE A 85 -5.52 9.72 1.44
C ILE A 85 -7.03 9.43 1.40
N CYS A 86 -7.56 9.04 0.24
CA CYS A 86 -8.97 8.66 0.11
C CYS A 86 -9.33 7.48 1.02
N THR A 87 -8.46 6.48 1.16
CA THR A 87 -8.67 5.35 2.07
C THR A 87 -8.72 5.79 3.53
N TYR A 88 -7.78 6.62 4.00
CA TYR A 88 -7.77 7.09 5.39
C TYR A 88 -9.00 7.94 5.71
N ILE A 89 -9.37 8.86 4.83
CA ILE A 89 -10.61 9.62 4.94
C ILE A 89 -11.82 8.67 4.98
N GLY A 90 -11.85 7.67 4.09
CA GLY A 90 -12.90 6.66 4.03
C GLY A 90 -13.02 5.83 5.32
N ILE A 91 -11.91 5.47 5.97
CA ILE A 91 -11.89 4.77 7.27
C ILE A 91 -12.39 5.67 8.40
N GLY A 92 -12.11 6.98 8.32
CA GLY A 92 -12.61 7.97 9.27
C GLY A 92 -14.12 8.13 9.23
N TYR A 93 -14.70 8.18 8.04
CA TYR A 93 -16.16 8.26 7.86
C TYR A 93 -16.87 6.89 7.96
N GLY A 94 -16.13 5.79 7.72
CA GLY A 94 -16.67 4.43 7.62
C GLY A 94 -16.29 3.50 8.77
N SER A 95 -16.58 2.20 8.62
CA SER A 95 -16.12 1.14 9.52
C SER A 95 -14.93 0.39 8.94
N PRO A 96 -14.05 -0.21 9.77
CA PRO A 96 -12.96 -1.07 9.27
C PRO A 96 -13.49 -2.22 8.43
N THR A 97 -14.67 -2.75 8.77
CA THR A 97 -15.35 -3.81 8.02
C THR A 97 -15.73 -3.36 6.60
N LEU A 98 -16.20 -2.12 6.44
CA LEU A 98 -16.49 -1.56 5.12
C LEU A 98 -15.20 -1.42 4.29
N ALA A 99 -14.11 -0.98 4.91
CA ALA A 99 -12.81 -0.87 4.23
C ALA A 99 -12.31 -2.24 3.74
N SER A 100 -12.40 -3.28 4.57
CA SER A 100 -12.07 -4.66 4.17
C SER A 100 -12.97 -5.17 3.03
N ALA A 101 -14.28 -4.94 3.09
CA ALA A 101 -15.19 -5.34 2.01
C ALA A 101 -14.91 -4.61 0.68
N MET A 102 -14.40 -3.37 0.73
CA MET A 102 -13.96 -2.65 -0.47
C MET A 102 -12.64 -3.22 -1.02
N ALA A 103 -11.75 -3.70 -0.16
CA ALA A 103 -10.51 -4.35 -0.58
C ALA A 103 -10.79 -5.62 -1.40
N ASP A 104 -11.80 -6.42 -1.02
CA ASP A 104 -12.26 -7.60 -1.77
C ASP A 104 -12.72 -7.28 -3.21
N LEU A 105 -13.18 -6.05 -3.46
CA LEU A 105 -13.61 -5.60 -4.79
C LEU A 105 -12.43 -5.14 -5.68
N THR A 106 -11.26 -4.88 -5.10
CA THR A 106 -10.05 -4.45 -5.82
C THR A 106 -9.69 -5.34 -7.02
N PRO A 107 -9.67 -6.69 -6.92
CA PRO A 107 -9.41 -7.55 -8.07
C PRO A 107 -10.48 -7.42 -9.17
N ALA A 108 -11.76 -7.24 -8.82
CA ALA A 108 -12.82 -7.05 -9.80
C ALA A 108 -12.65 -5.75 -10.59
N PHE A 109 -12.36 -4.64 -9.92
CA PHE A 109 -12.05 -3.36 -10.57
C PHE A 109 -10.78 -3.43 -11.42
N THR A 110 -9.76 -4.14 -10.95
CA THR A 110 -8.51 -4.35 -11.71
C THR A 110 -8.79 -5.08 -13.02
N PHE A 111 -9.67 -6.09 -13.01
CA PHE A 111 -10.05 -6.81 -14.21
C PHE A 111 -10.80 -5.93 -15.21
N ILE A 112 -11.75 -5.12 -14.73
CA ILE A 112 -12.47 -4.14 -15.57
C ILE A 112 -11.49 -3.16 -16.20
N PHE A 113 -10.56 -2.60 -15.42
CA PHE A 113 -9.56 -1.66 -15.90
C PHE A 113 -8.64 -2.32 -16.94
N SER A 114 -8.25 -3.58 -16.70
CA SER A 114 -7.45 -4.37 -17.64
C SER A 114 -8.17 -4.64 -18.96
N ILE A 115 -9.51 -4.82 -18.95
CA ILE A 115 -10.30 -4.99 -20.17
C ILE A 115 -10.41 -3.66 -20.93
N ILE A 116 -10.67 -2.55 -20.22
CA ILE A 116 -10.81 -1.23 -20.84
C ILE A 116 -9.48 -0.75 -21.44
N SER A 117 -8.36 -1.06 -20.78
CA SER A 117 -7.01 -0.68 -21.21
C SER A 117 -6.39 -1.64 -22.24
N ARG A 118 -7.14 -2.64 -22.72
CA ARG A 118 -6.72 -3.52 -23.81
C ARG A 118 -6.63 -2.77 -25.14
#